data_AF-A0A430Q4F3-F1
#
_entry.id   AF-A0A430Q4F3-F1
#
_cell.length_a   1.000
_cell.length_b   1.000
_cell.length_c   1.000
_cell.angle_alpha   90.00
_cell.angle_beta   90.00
_cell.angle_gamma   90.00
#
_symmetry.space_group_name_H-M   'P 1'
#
loop_
_entity.id
_entity.type
_entity.pdbx_description
1 polymer ?
#
loop_
_entity_poly.entity_id
_entity_poly.type
_entity_poly.pdbx_seq_one_letter_code
_entity_poly.pdbx_strand_id
1 'polypeptide(L)'
;MGLIPILISSCFIHLLEEMGIRGLWTYIESSGGNLSVYELHKQPLVIDAENFATACYREAALQCEFGGEYLAFKSYVQSLLKEFSICGVEPIFVFGGCHPKEGTKLDTLMKRNKEHFKQLSSALRDVK
;
A
#
# COMPACT_ATOMS: atom_id res chain seq x y z
N MET A 1 -6.50 -25.07 7.89
CA MET A 1 -5.70 -24.17 8.74
C MET A 1 -4.74 -23.42 7.83
N GLY A 2 -5.26 -22.38 7.18
CA GLY A 2 -4.46 -21.53 6.30
C GLY A 2 -3.85 -20.44 7.17
N LEU A 3 -2.59 -20.59 7.54
CA LEU A 3 -1.78 -19.43 7.90
C LEU A 3 -1.75 -18.56 6.65
N ILE A 4 -2.32 -17.37 6.73
CA ILE A 4 -1.92 -16.26 5.87
C ILE A 4 -0.76 -15.63 6.64
N PRO A 5 0.51 -16.06 6.44
CA PRO A 5 1.60 -15.20 6.81
C PRO A 5 1.41 -14.00 5.88
N ILE A 6 0.95 -12.88 6.44
CA ILE A 6 1.25 -11.58 5.86
C ILE A 6 2.77 -11.50 5.99
N LEU A 7 3.46 -12.09 5.01
CA LEU A 7 4.88 -11.93 4.79
C LEU A 7 5.05 -10.42 4.64
N ILE A 8 5.43 -9.77 5.72
CA ILE A 8 5.99 -8.43 5.66
C ILE A 8 7.36 -8.63 5.01
N SER A 9 7.32 -8.79 3.69
CA SER A 9 8.47 -8.86 2.82
C SER A 9 9.25 -7.56 2.99
N SER A 10 10.57 -7.60 2.78
CA SER A 10 11.44 -6.42 2.77
C SER A 10 10.94 -5.31 1.83
N CYS A 11 10.00 -5.61 0.93
CA CYS A 11 9.26 -4.68 0.09
C CYS A 11 8.40 -3.66 0.88
N PHE A 12 7.92 -3.99 2.09
CA PHE A 12 7.13 -3.10 2.93
C PHE A 12 7.94 -1.87 3.40
N ILE A 13 9.27 -2.01 3.52
CA ILE A 13 10.18 -0.94 3.95
C ILE A 13 10.32 0.16 2.89
N HIS A 14 10.33 -0.19 1.60
CA HIS A 14 10.40 0.82 0.53
C HIS A 14 9.13 1.67 0.40
N LEU A 15 7.97 1.17 0.83
CA LEU A 15 6.71 1.93 0.81
C LEU A 15 6.61 2.98 1.91
N LEU A 16 7.38 2.85 2.99
CA LEU A 16 7.47 3.86 4.04
C LEU A 16 8.41 5.02 3.69
N GLU A 17 9.11 4.94 2.56
CA GLU A 17 9.91 6.08 2.09
C GLU A 17 9.04 7.19 1.47
N GLU A 18 7.81 6.87 1.01
CA GLU A 18 6.94 7.82 0.30
C GLU A 18 5.58 8.14 0.96
N MET A 19 5.00 7.23 1.76
CA MET A 19 3.74 7.48 2.49
C MET A 19 3.97 7.25 3.99
N GLY A 20 3.67 8.27 4.80
CA GLY A 20 3.84 8.22 6.26
C GLY A 20 5.19 8.75 6.74
N ILE A 21 5.64 8.26 7.90
CA ILE A 21 6.86 8.73 8.57
C ILE A 21 8.03 7.82 8.14
N ARG A 22 8.99 8.39 7.40
CA ARG A 22 10.16 7.68 6.93
C ARG A 22 10.97 7.08 8.08
N GLY A 23 11.32 5.80 7.96
CA GLY A 23 12.11 5.08 8.95
C GLY A 23 11.34 4.67 10.21
N LEU A 24 10.05 5.02 10.34
CA LEU A 24 9.26 4.66 11.51
C LEU A 24 9.14 3.15 11.70
N TRP A 25 8.91 2.39 10.62
CA TRP A 25 8.84 0.93 10.72
C TRP A 25 10.16 0.31 11.10
N THR A 26 11.26 0.72 10.45
CA THR A 26 12.61 0.25 10.80
C THR A 26 12.91 0.54 12.27
N TYR A 27 12.51 1.71 12.76
CA TYR A 27 12.60 2.05 14.18
C TYR A 27 11.77 1.11 15.05
N ILE A 28 10.48 0.91 14.74
CA ILE A 28 9.59 0.00 15.48
C ILE A 28 10.14 -1.44 15.49
N GLU A 29 10.59 -1.95 14.35
CA GLU A 29 11.17 -3.29 14.21
C GLU A 29 12.47 -3.43 15.01
N SER A 30 13.35 -2.42 14.94
CA SER A 30 14.60 -2.41 15.71
C SER A 30 14.40 -2.37 17.23
N SER A 31 13.21 -1.94 17.70
CA SER A 31 12.88 -1.88 19.12
C SER A 31 12.48 -3.22 19.74
N GLY A 32 12.41 -4.30 18.94
CA GLY A 32 12.51 -5.68 19.43
C GLY A 32 11.34 -6.18 20.31
N GLY A 33 10.11 -5.72 20.08
CA GLY A 33 8.95 -6.35 20.74
C GLY A 33 7.69 -5.52 20.98
N ASN A 34 7.56 -4.34 20.38
CA ASN A 34 6.41 -3.46 20.64
C ASN A 34 5.13 -3.85 19.89
N LEU A 35 5.18 -4.84 18.99
CA LEU A 35 4.04 -5.31 18.23
C LEU A 35 3.78 -6.78 18.57
N SER A 36 2.51 -7.10 18.82
CA SER A 36 2.05 -8.48 18.97
C SER A 36 1.32 -8.92 17.69
N VAL A 37 1.45 -10.20 17.36
CA VAL A 37 0.68 -10.79 16.27
C VAL A 37 -0.78 -10.82 16.70
N TYR A 38 -1.65 -10.28 15.86
CA TYR A 38 -3.08 -10.25 16.10
C TYR A 38 -3.82 -10.95 14.96
N GLU A 39 -4.56 -12.01 15.30
CA GLU A 39 -5.34 -12.77 14.33
C GLU A 39 -6.70 -12.10 14.11
N LEU A 40 -6.88 -11.50 12.94
CA LEU A 40 -8.11 -10.83 12.56
C LEU A 40 -9.24 -11.86 12.36
N HIS A 41 -10.28 -11.79 13.20
CA HIS A 41 -11.48 -12.61 13.05
C HIS A 41 -12.74 -11.87 13.51
N LYS A 42 -13.86 -12.09 12.82
CA LYS A 42 -15.21 -11.66 13.25
C LYS A 42 -15.33 -10.21 13.75
N GLN A 43 -14.70 -9.26 13.06
CA GLN A 43 -14.65 -7.87 13.49
C GLN A 43 -14.60 -6.90 12.31
N PRO A 44 -15.03 -5.65 12.50
CA PRO A 44 -14.80 -4.59 11.53
C PRO A 44 -13.31 -4.21 11.50
N LEU A 45 -12.81 -3.93 10.30
CA LEU A 45 -11.43 -3.48 10.06
C LEU A 45 -11.45 -2.23 9.20
N VAL A 46 -10.97 -1.11 9.74
CA VAL A 46 -10.83 0.14 8.98
C VAL A 46 -9.52 0.11 8.21
N ILE A 47 -9.59 0.32 6.90
CA ILE A 47 -8.45 0.22 5.98
C ILE A 47 -8.29 1.53 5.22
N ASP A 48 -7.08 2.08 5.19
CA ASP A 48 -6.71 3.13 4.23
C ASP A 48 -6.72 2.54 2.82
N ALA A 49 -7.69 2.96 2.01
CA ALA A 49 -7.98 2.35 0.74
C ALA A 49 -6.89 2.60 -0.32
N GLU A 50 -6.30 3.79 -0.33
CA GLU A 50 -5.26 4.17 -1.30
C GLU A 50 -3.96 3.42 -1.02
N ASN A 51 -3.61 3.32 0.26
CA ASN A 51 -2.44 2.55 0.68
C ASN A 51 -2.65 1.05 0.41
N PHE A 52 -3.84 0.52 0.71
CA PHE A 52 -4.20 -0.87 0.44
C PHE A 52 -4.13 -1.21 -1.05
N ALA A 53 -4.70 -0.38 -1.92
CA ALA A 53 -4.67 -0.59 -3.37
C ALA A 53 -3.23 -0.58 -3.91
N THR A 54 -2.39 0.35 -3.44
CA THR A 54 -0.98 0.44 -3.82
C THR A 54 -0.20 -0.81 -3.39
N ALA A 55 -0.41 -1.28 -2.16
CA ALA A 55 0.21 -2.51 -1.65
C ALA A 55 -0.25 -3.73 -2.46
N CYS A 56 -1.56 -3.86 -2.70
CA CYS A 56 -2.11 -4.98 -3.49
C CYS A 56 -1.52 -5.04 -4.90
N TYR A 57 -1.38 -3.89 -5.57
CA TYR A 57 -0.88 -3.87 -6.94
C TYR A 57 0.59 -4.32 -7.02
N ARG A 58 1.40 -3.94 -6.02
CA ARG A 58 2.80 -4.35 -5.93
C ARG A 58 2.95 -5.82 -5.58
N GLU A 59 2.20 -6.31 -4.60
CA GLU A 59 2.22 -7.73 -4.21
C GLU A 59 1.71 -8.64 -5.32
N ALA A 60 0.77 -8.16 -6.14
CA ALA A 60 0.32 -8.88 -7.33
C ALA A 60 1.40 -8.96 -8.43
N ALA A 61 2.53 -8.25 -8.29
CA ALA A 61 3.64 -8.20 -9.23
C ALA A 61 3.21 -7.91 -10.69
N LEU A 62 2.18 -7.07 -10.85
CA LEU A 62 1.63 -6.73 -12.16
C LEU A 62 2.46 -5.64 -12.83
N GLN A 63 2.58 -5.74 -14.16
CA GLN A 63 3.19 -4.68 -14.95
C GLN A 63 2.27 -3.45 -14.95
N CYS A 64 2.86 -2.27 -14.68
CA CYS A 64 2.16 -0.98 -14.71
C CYS A 64 2.30 -0.25 -16.05
N GLU A 65 2.94 -0.89 -17.03
CA GLU A 65 3.14 -0.35 -18.37
C GLU A 65 1.79 -0.07 -19.05
N PHE A 66 1.73 0.98 -19.87
CA PHE A 66 0.54 1.32 -20.69
C PHE A 66 -0.78 1.49 -19.90
N GLY A 67 -0.72 1.80 -18.60
CA GLY A 67 -1.91 1.95 -17.75
C GLY A 67 -2.20 0.73 -16.87
N GLY A 68 -1.47 -0.38 -17.07
CA GLY A 68 -1.45 -1.53 -16.18
C GLY A 68 -2.56 -2.55 -16.36
N GLU A 69 -2.43 -3.68 -15.66
CA GLU A 69 -3.29 -4.86 -15.81
C GLU A 69 -4.54 -4.84 -14.91
N TYR A 70 -5.59 -4.15 -15.34
CA TYR A 70 -6.83 -3.98 -14.56
C TYR A 70 -7.56 -5.29 -14.24
N LEU A 71 -7.62 -6.23 -15.20
CA LEU A 71 -8.36 -7.48 -15.01
C LEU A 71 -7.68 -8.39 -13.99
N ALA A 72 -6.36 -8.55 -14.12
CA ALA A 72 -5.56 -9.31 -13.17
C ALA A 72 -5.62 -8.67 -11.77
N PHE A 73 -5.51 -7.33 -11.70
CA PHE A 73 -5.61 -6.61 -10.44
C PHE A 73 -6.96 -6.79 -9.76
N LYS A 74 -8.06 -6.71 -10.50
CA LYS A 74 -9.40 -6.99 -9.98
C LYS A 74 -9.49 -8.40 -9.40
N SER A 75 -9.00 -9.41 -10.12
CA SER A 75 -9.01 -10.80 -9.65
C SER A 75 -8.20 -10.98 -8.36
N TYR A 76 -7.06 -10.30 -8.27
CA TYR A 76 -6.22 -10.31 -7.08
C TYR A 76 -6.94 -9.71 -5.86
N VAL A 77 -7.50 -8.50 -6.02
CA VAL A 77 -8.25 -7.83 -4.94
C VAL A 77 -9.47 -8.65 -4.51
N GLN A 78 -10.20 -9.24 -5.45
CA GLN A 78 -11.35 -10.10 -5.12
C GLN A 78 -10.94 -11.33 -4.29
N SER A 79 -9.76 -11.89 -4.54
CA SER A 79 -9.24 -13.01 -3.76
C SER A 79 -8.94 -12.59 -2.32
N LEU A 80 -8.32 -11.43 -2.11
CA LEU A 80 -8.09 -10.88 -0.77
C LEU A 80 -9.39 -10.56 -0.01
N LEU A 81 -10.37 -9.97 -0.69
CA LEU A 81 -11.67 -9.69 -0.09
C LEU A 81 -12.40 -10.98 0.32
N LYS A 82 -12.22 -12.06 -0.45
CA LYS A 82 -12.75 -13.37 -0.08
C LYS A 82 -12.10 -13.92 1.19
N GLU A 83 -10.79 -13.73 1.38
CA GLU A 83 -10.11 -14.13 2.62
C GLU A 83 -10.65 -13.36 3.85
N PHE A 84 -10.89 -12.05 3.73
CA PHE A 84 -11.57 -11.30 4.80
C PHE A 84 -12.94 -11.89 5.13
N SER A 85 -13.73 -12.23 4.11
CA SER A 85 -15.05 -12.85 4.29
C SER A 85 -14.97 -14.22 4.99
N ILE A 86 -14.00 -15.07 4.62
CA ILE A 86 -13.78 -16.38 5.26
C ILE A 86 -13.45 -16.20 6.75
N CYS A 87 -12.67 -15.19 7.10
CA CYS A 87 -12.33 -14.86 8.48
C CYS A 87 -13.46 -14.11 9.24
N GLY A 88 -14.57 -13.79 8.58
CA GLY A 88 -15.65 -13.00 9.14
C GLY A 88 -15.25 -11.55 9.43
N VAL A 89 -14.20 -11.05 8.79
CA VAL A 89 -13.76 -9.66 8.90
C VAL A 89 -14.63 -8.79 8.00
N GLU A 90 -15.09 -7.66 8.51
CA GLU A 90 -15.85 -6.66 7.76
C GLU A 90 -14.93 -5.47 7.40
N PRO A 91 -14.33 -5.45 6.20
CA PRO A 91 -13.42 -4.37 5.82
C PRO A 91 -14.19 -3.09 5.46
N ILE A 92 -13.79 -1.97 6.07
CA ILE A 92 -14.31 -0.63 5.82
C ILE A 92 -13.18 0.18 5.18
N PHE A 93 -13.26 0.37 3.86
CA PHE A 93 -12.27 1.11 3.10
C PHE A 93 -12.54 2.62 3.16
N VAL A 94 -11.54 3.38 3.61
CA VAL A 94 -11.60 4.84 3.69
C VAL A 94 -10.71 5.44 2.61
N PHE A 95 -11.32 6.19 1.69
CA PHE A 95 -10.63 6.90 0.63
C PHE A 95 -10.30 8.33 1.06
N GLY A 96 -9.18 8.85 0.56
CA GLY A 96 -8.81 10.25 0.75
C GLY A 96 -9.85 11.18 0.13
N GLY A 97 -10.29 12.17 0.91
CA GLY A 97 -11.10 13.27 0.39
C GLY A 97 -10.25 14.35 -0.28
N CYS A 98 -10.93 15.39 -0.78
CA CYS A 98 -10.26 16.56 -1.34
C CYS A 98 -9.38 17.27 -0.29
N HIS A 99 -8.21 17.73 -0.69
CA HIS A 99 -7.33 18.49 0.19
C HIS A 99 -7.61 19.99 0.04
N PRO A 100 -7.83 20.71 1.14
CA PRO A 100 -7.94 22.16 1.09
C PRO A 100 -6.64 22.77 0.57
N LYS A 101 -6.74 23.97 -0.03
CA LYS A 101 -5.57 24.74 -0.47
C LYS A 101 -4.66 25.12 0.70
N GLU A 102 -5.22 25.20 1.89
CA GLU A 102 -4.49 25.47 3.13
C GLU A 102 -4.04 24.14 3.74
N GLY A 103 -2.72 23.95 3.85
CA GLY A 103 -2.14 22.80 4.53
C GLY A 103 -0.98 22.14 3.77
N THR A 104 -0.18 21.38 4.49
CA THR A 104 1.06 20.77 3.99
C THR A 104 0.83 19.55 3.09
N LYS A 105 -0.36 18.95 3.10
CA LYS A 105 -0.64 17.72 2.35
C LYS A 105 -0.68 17.95 0.83
N LEU A 106 -1.27 19.05 0.38
CA LEU A 106 -1.29 19.39 -1.05
C LEU A 106 0.14 19.61 -1.58
N ASP A 107 0.96 20.39 -0.87
CA ASP A 107 2.35 20.63 -1.23
C ASP A 107 3.17 19.34 -1.26
N THR A 108 2.93 18.45 -0.28
CA THR A 108 3.58 17.14 -0.22
C THR A 108 3.23 16.28 -1.42
N LEU A 109 1.94 16.22 -1.80
CA LEU A 109 1.49 15.47 -2.98
C LEU A 109 2.06 16.07 -4.27
N MET A 110 2.08 17.39 -4.40
CA MET A 110 2.68 18.05 -5.56
C MET A 110 4.17 17.79 -5.69
N LYS A 111 4.91 17.83 -4.56
CA LYS A 111 6.34 17.51 -4.53
C LYS A 111 6.58 16.06 -4.97
N ARG A 112 5.81 15.12 -4.42
CA ARG A 112 5.92 13.70 -4.75
C ARG A 112 5.63 13.41 -6.22
N ASN A 113 4.56 13.98 -6.76
CA ASN A 113 4.25 13.83 -8.19
C ASN A 113 5.40 14.35 -9.08
N LYS A 114 6.00 15.50 -8.74
CA LYS A 114 7.16 16.02 -9.47
C LYS A 114 8.37 15.08 -9.40
N GLU A 115 8.59 14.42 -8.27
CA GLU A 115 9.66 13.44 -8.09
C GLU A 115 9.41 12.18 -8.94
N HIS A 116 8.18 11.67 -8.98
CA HIS A 116 7.79 10.57 -9.88
C HIS A 116 8.00 10.89 -11.34
N PHE A 117 7.58 12.08 -11.79
CA PHE A 117 7.82 12.52 -13.17
C PHE A 117 9.31 12.59 -13.50
N LYS A 118 10.16 13.05 -12.57
CA LYS A 118 11.61 13.08 -12.76
C LYS A 118 12.18 11.67 -12.91
N GLN A 119 11.82 10.75 -12.02
CA GLN A 119 12.26 9.35 -12.05
C GLN A 119 11.84 8.66 -13.35
N LEU A 120 10.58 8.84 -13.77
CA LEU A 120 10.09 8.29 -15.03
C LEU A 120 10.87 8.87 -16.22
N SER A 121 11.10 10.18 -16.23
CA SER A 121 11.86 10.85 -17.30
C SER A 121 13.33 10.43 -17.38
N SER A 122 13.96 10.05 -16.26
CA SER A 122 15.32 9.50 -16.27
C SER A 122 15.31 8.06 -16.79
N ALA A 123 14.40 7.21 -16.29
CA ALA A 123 14.30 5.82 -16.74
C ALA A 123 14.04 5.71 -18.25
N LEU A 124 13.21 6.59 -18.82
CA LEU A 124 12.96 6.63 -20.27
C LEU A 124 14.17 7.09 -21.09
N ARG A 125 15.11 7.83 -20.50
CA ARG A 125 16.36 8.22 -21.19
C ARG A 125 17.35 7.06 -21.26
N ASP A 126 17.33 6.16 -20.29
CA ASP A 126 18.23 5.00 -20.20
C ASP A 126 17.80 3.83 -21.10
N VAL A 127 16.61 3.90 -21.70
CA VAL A 127 16.08 2.90 -22.65
C VAL A 127 16.50 3.20 -24.11
N LYS A 128 17.28 4.25 -24.35
CA LYS A 128 17.79 4.63 -25.68
C LYS A 128 19.16 4.03 -26.01
#